data_AF-A0A5B6TUF0-F1
#
_entry.id   AF-A0A5B6TUF0-F1
#
_cell.length_a   1.000
_cell.length_b   1.000
_cell.length_c   1.000
_cell.angle_alpha   90.00
_cell.angle_beta   90.00
_cell.angle_gamma   90.00
#
_symmetry.space_group_name_H-M   'P 1'
#
loop_
_entity.id
_entity.type
_entity.pdbx_description
1 polymer ?
#
loop_
_entity_poly.entity_id
_entity_poly.type
_entity_poly.pdbx_seq_one_letter_code
_entity_poly.pdbx_strand_id
1 'polypeptide(L)'
;MKCLVINLDRSPDRLAHISAEFARIGAAFQRVAAVDARSHPELGQQPQHPMYAPRRLLGSEIACLHSHRLCWAILAQDDARYGAIFEDDVIFSANAAPLLADDSWIPTDADIVKLETYFKRTLIHRRRTAAGHGFSAFRLYKNHPGTGGYIISRQAARDLLEATEKINITADDLIFTPAFATSSSKTIYQLVPALCVQDQFVGDRLPSLLGQERDAEGTANGLVAKRRKPVAERIMKESGRTARWIVDFCRYRRHIVVPFDSTGATD
;
A
#
# COMPACT_ATOMS: atom_id res chain seq x y z
N MET A 1 -7.04 -13.54 -11.29
CA MET A 1 -6.37 -12.37 -11.94
C MET A 1 -4.84 -12.57 -11.96
N LYS A 2 -4.06 -11.77 -12.72
CA LYS A 2 -2.58 -11.86 -12.71
C LYS A 2 -2.02 -11.33 -11.37
N CYS A 3 -1.09 -12.08 -10.77
CA CYS A 3 -0.36 -11.65 -9.58
C CYS A 3 1.10 -11.34 -9.95
N LEU A 4 1.53 -10.11 -9.68
CA LEU A 4 2.90 -9.64 -9.89
C LEU A 4 3.61 -9.48 -8.55
N VAL A 5 4.87 -9.93 -8.48
CA VAL A 5 5.72 -9.77 -7.29
C VAL A 5 6.94 -8.93 -7.64
N ILE A 6 7.11 -7.83 -6.93
CA ILE A 6 8.28 -6.95 -7.01
C ILE A 6 9.39 -7.54 -6.13
N ASN A 7 10.55 -7.83 -6.74
CA ASN A 7 11.70 -8.36 -6.02
C ASN A 7 13.01 -7.87 -6.65
N LEU A 8 13.97 -7.46 -5.82
CA LEU A 8 15.30 -7.06 -6.27
C LEU A 8 16.12 -8.29 -6.70
N ASP A 9 16.90 -8.17 -7.79
CA ASP A 9 17.80 -9.25 -8.24
C ASP A 9 18.85 -9.65 -7.19
N ARG A 10 19.30 -8.70 -6.38
CA ARG A 10 20.23 -8.94 -5.27
C ARG A 10 19.58 -9.55 -4.02
N SER A 11 18.29 -9.89 -4.05
CA SER A 11 17.55 -10.41 -2.88
C SER A 11 16.93 -11.79 -3.17
N PRO A 12 17.76 -12.82 -3.45
CA PRO A 12 17.27 -14.17 -3.72
C PRO A 12 16.57 -14.80 -2.51
N ASP A 13 16.97 -14.48 -1.28
CA ASP A 13 16.33 -14.99 -0.06
C ASP A 13 14.88 -14.48 0.08
N ARG A 14 14.64 -13.21 -0.26
CA ARG A 14 13.28 -12.63 -0.28
C ARG A 14 12.43 -13.25 -1.40
N LEU A 15 13.04 -13.54 -2.55
CA LEU A 15 12.36 -14.29 -3.62
C LEU A 15 11.97 -15.70 -3.17
N ALA A 16 12.85 -16.40 -2.45
CA ALA A 16 12.56 -17.72 -1.90
C ALA A 16 11.40 -17.67 -0.88
N HIS A 17 11.40 -16.66 0.00
CA HIS A 17 10.32 -16.41 0.95
C HIS A 17 8.97 -16.23 0.25
N ILE A 18 8.86 -15.26 -0.67
CA ILE A 18 7.58 -14.99 -1.33
C ILE A 18 7.13 -16.16 -2.21
N SER A 19 8.08 -16.90 -2.81
CA SER A 19 7.78 -18.13 -3.55
C SER A 19 7.16 -19.20 -2.66
N ALA A 20 7.69 -19.38 -1.45
CA ALA A 20 7.14 -20.29 -0.46
C ALA A 20 5.74 -19.86 0.01
N GLU A 21 5.51 -18.56 0.20
CA GLU A 21 4.20 -18.02 0.58
C GLU A 21 3.14 -18.22 -0.51
N PHE A 22 3.46 -17.95 -1.78
CA PHE A 22 2.56 -18.23 -2.90
C PHE A 22 2.28 -19.74 -3.06
N ALA A 23 3.30 -20.58 -2.92
CA ALA A 23 3.14 -22.04 -2.93
C ALA A 23 2.24 -22.52 -1.77
N ARG A 24 2.40 -21.96 -0.57
CA ARG A 24 1.62 -22.31 0.62
C ARG A 24 0.12 -22.03 0.44
N ILE A 25 -0.24 -20.90 -0.18
CA ILE A 25 -1.64 -20.58 -0.46
C ILE A 25 -2.16 -21.26 -1.74
N GLY A 26 -1.29 -21.86 -2.54
CA GLY A 26 -1.67 -22.51 -3.81
C GLY A 26 -1.96 -21.51 -4.93
N ALA A 27 -1.23 -20.39 -4.99
CA ALA A 27 -1.35 -19.38 -6.04
C ALA A 27 -0.05 -19.24 -6.84
N ALA A 28 -0.17 -18.87 -8.12
CA ALA A 28 0.97 -18.56 -8.97
C ALA A 28 1.20 -17.04 -9.04
N PHE A 29 2.45 -16.65 -9.30
CA PHE A 29 2.81 -15.26 -9.53
C PHE A 29 3.84 -15.14 -10.66
N GLN A 30 3.95 -13.93 -11.20
CA GLN A 30 5.00 -13.52 -12.11
C GLN A 30 5.93 -12.55 -11.37
N ARG A 31 7.23 -12.87 -11.32
CA ARG A 31 8.25 -11.98 -10.79
C ARG A 31 8.45 -10.78 -11.73
N VAL A 32 8.55 -9.60 -11.14
CA VAL A 32 8.98 -8.36 -11.78
C VAL A 32 10.27 -7.93 -11.10
N ALA A 33 11.36 -7.85 -11.87
CA ALA A 33 12.64 -7.39 -11.37
C ALA A 33 12.50 -5.92 -10.92
N ALA A 34 12.73 -5.69 -9.63
CA ALA A 34 12.64 -4.36 -9.04
C ALA A 34 13.81 -3.48 -9.49
N VAL A 35 13.55 -2.18 -9.62
CA VAL A 35 14.60 -1.19 -9.84
C VAL A 35 15.43 -1.06 -8.56
N ASP A 36 16.74 -1.21 -8.68
CA ASP A 36 17.67 -1.09 -7.56
C ASP A 36 18.33 0.29 -7.56
N ALA A 37 18.09 1.07 -6.50
CA ALA A 37 18.73 2.38 -6.35
C ALA A 37 20.27 2.29 -6.26
N ARG A 38 20.84 1.13 -5.88
CA ARG A 38 22.30 0.95 -5.88
C ARG A 38 22.90 0.95 -7.28
N SER A 39 22.15 0.45 -8.25
CA SER A 39 22.53 0.44 -9.67
C SER A 39 22.17 1.73 -10.38
N HIS A 40 21.33 2.56 -9.75
CA HIS A 40 20.77 3.79 -10.31
C HIS A 40 20.92 4.99 -9.35
N PRO A 41 22.17 5.44 -9.07
CA PRO A 41 22.42 6.56 -8.15
C PRO A 41 21.80 7.88 -8.64
N GLU A 42 21.55 8.02 -9.95
CA GLU A 42 20.90 9.17 -10.56
C GLU A 42 19.44 9.36 -10.11
N LEU A 43 18.77 8.32 -9.60
CA LEU A 43 17.38 8.41 -9.15
C LEU A 43 17.20 9.48 -8.07
N GLY A 44 18.16 9.62 -7.15
CA GLY A 44 18.12 10.64 -6.10
C GLY A 44 18.19 12.08 -6.62
N GLN A 45 18.60 12.27 -7.88
CA GLN A 45 18.70 13.58 -8.53
C GLN A 45 17.47 13.95 -9.35
N GLN A 46 16.53 13.01 -9.55
CA GLN A 46 15.33 13.29 -10.34
C GLN A 46 14.47 14.39 -9.68
N PRO A 47 13.78 15.22 -10.50
CA PRO A 47 12.85 16.22 -9.98
C PRO A 47 11.80 15.58 -9.08
N GLN A 48 11.53 16.24 -7.95
CA GLN A 48 10.56 15.81 -6.95
C GLN A 48 9.49 16.88 -6.80
N HIS A 49 8.24 16.46 -6.60
CA HIS A 49 7.16 17.43 -6.53
C HIS A 49 7.16 18.15 -5.17
N PRO A 50 7.31 19.50 -5.12
CA PRO A 50 7.49 20.23 -3.86
C PRO A 50 6.35 20.06 -2.86
N MET A 51 5.12 19.91 -3.35
CA MET A 51 3.93 19.74 -2.49
C MET A 51 3.82 18.33 -1.88
N TYR A 52 4.45 17.34 -2.51
CA TYR A 52 4.22 15.92 -2.20
C TYR A 52 5.47 15.18 -1.72
N ALA A 53 6.63 15.83 -1.81
CA ALA A 53 7.87 15.45 -1.16
C ALA A 53 8.21 16.48 -0.07
N PRO A 54 7.48 16.49 1.07
CA PRO A 54 7.73 17.43 2.16
C PRO A 54 9.14 17.26 2.77
N ARG A 55 9.73 16.08 2.56
CA ARG A 55 11.16 15.83 2.61
C ARG A 55 11.62 15.34 1.26
N ARG A 56 12.91 15.51 0.98
CA ARG A 56 13.54 14.89 -0.19
C ARG A 56 13.37 13.37 -0.10
N LEU A 57 12.94 12.76 -1.20
CA LEU A 57 12.86 11.31 -1.35
C LEU A 57 14.25 10.73 -1.55
N LEU A 58 14.47 9.58 -0.93
CA LEU A 58 15.65 8.75 -1.14
C LEU A 58 15.61 8.11 -2.53
N GLY A 59 16.78 7.80 -3.10
CA GLY A 59 16.86 7.08 -4.37
C GLY A 59 16.13 5.74 -4.33
N SER A 60 16.13 5.05 -3.18
CA SER A 60 15.40 3.80 -2.95
C SER A 60 13.88 3.95 -2.96
N GLU A 61 13.35 5.08 -2.48
CA GLU A 61 11.92 5.38 -2.54
C GLU A 61 11.47 5.66 -3.97
N ILE A 62 12.32 6.34 -4.74
CA ILE A 62 12.10 6.58 -6.17
C ILE A 62 12.17 5.25 -6.91
N ALA A 63 13.16 4.39 -6.60
CA ALA A 63 13.29 3.06 -7.18
C ALA A 63 12.08 2.14 -6.88
N CYS A 64 11.53 2.22 -5.66
CA CYS A 64 10.29 1.56 -5.29
C CYS A 64 9.12 2.03 -6.18
N LEU A 65 8.94 3.34 -6.37
CA LEU A 65 7.91 3.86 -7.29
C LEU A 65 8.11 3.33 -8.72
N HIS A 66 9.35 3.36 -9.25
CA HIS A 66 9.62 2.85 -10.60
C HIS A 66 9.34 1.34 -10.71
N SER A 67 9.59 0.57 -9.65
CA SER A 67 9.25 -0.85 -9.60
C SER A 67 7.73 -1.09 -9.69
N HIS A 68 6.92 -0.27 -9.02
CA HIS A 68 5.47 -0.32 -9.20
C HIS A 68 5.02 0.14 -10.60
N ARG A 69 5.68 1.16 -11.19
CA ARG A 69 5.41 1.58 -12.57
C ARG A 69 5.65 0.44 -13.56
N LEU A 70 6.67 -0.40 -13.38
CA LEU A 70 6.87 -1.59 -14.21
C LEU A 70 5.66 -2.55 -14.11
N CYS A 71 5.16 -2.80 -12.91
CA CYS A 71 3.95 -3.60 -12.73
C CYS A 71 2.72 -2.96 -13.39
N TRP A 72 2.53 -1.65 -13.24
CA TRP A 72 1.41 -0.95 -13.90
C TRP A 72 1.52 -1.02 -15.42
N ALA A 73 2.72 -0.91 -16.00
CA ALA A 73 2.94 -1.02 -17.44
C ALA A 73 2.55 -2.40 -17.97
N ILE A 74 2.84 -3.46 -17.20
CA ILE A 74 2.40 -4.83 -17.51
C ILE A 74 0.87 -4.92 -17.45
N LEU A 75 0.24 -4.47 -16.36
CA LEU A 75 -1.21 -4.57 -16.17
C LEU A 75 -2.02 -3.67 -17.12
N ALA A 76 -1.48 -2.52 -17.50
CA ALA A 76 -2.10 -1.58 -18.44
C ALA A 76 -2.27 -2.18 -19.85
N GLN A 77 -1.43 -3.16 -20.21
CA GLN A 77 -1.44 -3.89 -21.47
C GLN A 77 -2.15 -5.24 -21.37
N ASP A 78 -2.58 -5.65 -20.17
CA ASP A 78 -3.28 -6.91 -19.95
C ASP A 78 -4.75 -6.83 -20.39
N ASP A 79 -5.35 -7.97 -20.74
CA ASP A 79 -6.77 -8.07 -21.08
C ASP A 79 -7.65 -8.16 -19.82
N ALA A 80 -7.08 -8.66 -18.71
CA ALA A 80 -7.78 -8.76 -17.43
C ALA A 80 -8.17 -7.38 -16.89
N ARG A 81 -9.35 -7.32 -16.24
CA ARG A 81 -9.87 -6.08 -15.65
C ARG A 81 -9.02 -5.60 -14.47
N TYR A 82 -8.49 -6.55 -13.71
CA TYR A 82 -7.72 -6.31 -12.50
C TYR A 82 -6.42 -7.12 -12.51
N GLY A 83 -5.41 -6.61 -11.79
CA GLY A 83 -4.22 -7.36 -11.42
C GLY A 83 -3.81 -7.06 -9.99
N ALA A 84 -3.15 -8.02 -9.35
CA ALA A 84 -2.63 -7.89 -8.01
C ALA A 84 -1.12 -7.65 -8.05
N ILE A 85 -0.62 -6.75 -7.20
CA ILE A 85 0.79 -6.41 -7.05
C ILE A 85 1.17 -6.65 -5.59
N PHE A 86 2.30 -7.35 -5.39
CA PHE A 86 2.86 -7.65 -4.09
C PHE A 86 4.35 -7.32 -4.01
N GLU A 87 4.84 -7.00 -2.83
CA GLU A 87 6.27 -7.00 -2.50
C GLU A 87 6.71 -8.40 -2.02
N ASP A 88 8.01 -8.64 -2.04
CA ASP A 88 8.66 -9.91 -1.73
C ASP A 88 8.80 -10.23 -0.24
N ASP A 89 8.35 -9.35 0.66
CA ASP A 89 8.37 -9.56 2.09
C ASP A 89 6.97 -9.75 2.71
N VAL A 90 5.94 -10.00 1.89
CA VAL A 90 4.60 -10.25 2.42
C VAL A 90 4.42 -11.67 2.96
N ILE A 91 3.54 -11.80 3.94
CA ILE A 91 2.96 -13.04 4.45
C ILE A 91 1.45 -12.99 4.17
N PHE A 92 0.89 -14.08 3.65
CA PHE A 92 -0.54 -14.18 3.33
C PHE A 92 -1.38 -14.76 4.46
N SER A 93 -2.65 -14.37 4.49
CA SER A 93 -3.69 -15.17 5.16
C SER A 93 -3.81 -16.55 4.50
N ALA A 94 -4.12 -17.60 5.27
CA ALA A 94 -4.35 -18.94 4.73
C ALA A 94 -5.45 -18.96 3.65
N ASN A 95 -6.45 -18.09 3.74
CA ASN A 95 -7.58 -18.00 2.80
C ASN A 95 -7.35 -16.98 1.67
N ALA A 96 -6.09 -16.65 1.34
CA ALA A 96 -5.80 -15.63 0.34
C ALA A 96 -6.11 -16.05 -1.10
N ALA A 97 -5.81 -17.30 -1.46
CA ALA A 97 -5.86 -17.75 -2.86
C ALA A 97 -7.23 -17.61 -3.55
N PRO A 98 -8.38 -17.92 -2.90
CA PRO A 98 -9.68 -17.71 -3.53
C PRO A 98 -9.91 -16.27 -3.99
N LEU A 99 -9.45 -15.28 -3.21
CA LEU A 99 -9.61 -13.85 -3.51
C LEU A 99 -8.68 -13.40 -4.65
N LEU A 100 -7.58 -14.12 -4.91
CA LEU A 100 -6.64 -13.85 -6.01
C LEU A 100 -7.06 -14.56 -7.31
N ALA A 101 -7.74 -15.69 -7.18
CA ALA A 101 -8.25 -16.46 -8.30
C ALA A 101 -9.44 -15.75 -8.98
N ASP A 102 -10.36 -15.18 -8.19
CA ASP A 102 -11.60 -14.55 -8.65
C ASP A 102 -11.62 -13.04 -8.38
N ASP A 103 -12.01 -12.24 -9.37
CA ASP A 103 -12.18 -10.79 -9.24
C ASP A 103 -13.65 -10.35 -9.11
N SER A 104 -14.60 -11.29 -9.13
CA SER A 104 -16.04 -11.02 -9.07
C SER A 104 -16.50 -10.34 -7.77
N TRP A 105 -15.74 -10.54 -6.70
CA TRP A 105 -16.01 -9.96 -5.38
C TRP A 105 -15.63 -8.48 -5.28
N ILE A 106 -14.79 -7.99 -6.20
CA ILE A 106 -14.29 -6.62 -6.19
C ILE A 106 -15.45 -5.66 -6.48
N PRO A 107 -15.67 -4.62 -5.65
CA PRO A 107 -16.69 -3.61 -5.95
C PRO A 107 -16.51 -3.04 -7.35
N THR A 108 -17.60 -2.93 -8.12
CA THR A 108 -17.53 -2.59 -9.55
C THR A 108 -16.97 -1.20 -9.84
N ASP A 109 -17.03 -0.30 -8.85
CA ASP A 109 -16.45 1.05 -8.93
C ASP A 109 -15.00 1.09 -8.44
N ALA A 110 -14.45 -0.01 -7.90
CA ALA A 110 -13.10 -0.02 -7.32
C ALA A 110 -12.03 0.15 -8.39
N ASP A 111 -11.21 1.17 -8.19
CA ASP A 111 -9.96 1.39 -8.92
C ASP A 111 -8.81 0.62 -8.26
N ILE A 112 -8.79 0.60 -6.93
CA ILE A 112 -7.76 -0.03 -6.12
C ILE A 112 -8.42 -0.72 -4.92
N VAL A 113 -7.98 -1.94 -4.62
CA VAL A 113 -8.29 -2.62 -3.35
C VAL A 113 -6.98 -2.88 -2.60
N LYS A 114 -6.80 -2.19 -1.47
CA LYS A 114 -5.67 -2.43 -0.57
C LYS A 114 -5.87 -3.77 0.12
N LEU A 115 -4.88 -4.66 -0.03
CA LEU A 115 -4.91 -6.00 0.53
C LEU A 115 -4.10 -6.10 1.83
N GLU A 116 -3.14 -5.21 2.04
CA GLU A 116 -2.29 -5.25 3.23
C GLU A 116 -2.82 -4.45 4.43
N THR A 117 -2.25 -4.74 5.60
CA THR A 117 -2.29 -3.88 6.79
C THR A 117 -0.90 -3.48 7.24
N TYR A 118 -0.77 -2.23 7.70
CA TYR A 118 0.42 -1.71 8.38
C TYR A 118 0.16 -1.51 9.89
N PHE A 119 -0.94 -2.07 10.41
CA PHE A 119 -1.45 -1.89 11.77
C PHE A 119 -1.56 -0.42 12.23
N LYS A 120 -1.79 0.50 11.28
CA LYS A 120 -2.05 1.91 11.56
C LYS A 120 -3.55 2.21 11.49
N ARG A 121 -3.97 3.22 12.27
CA ARG A 121 -5.36 3.69 12.25
C ARG A 121 -5.68 4.36 10.91
N THR A 122 -6.68 3.84 10.22
CA THR A 122 -7.27 4.46 9.02
C THR A 122 -8.77 4.73 9.22
N LEU A 123 -9.43 5.36 8.23
CA LEU A 123 -10.85 5.70 8.20
C LEU A 123 -11.51 5.00 7.02
N ILE A 124 -12.46 4.12 7.29
CA ILE A 124 -13.24 3.41 6.29
C ILE A 124 -14.72 3.75 6.40
N HIS A 125 -15.48 3.49 5.34
CA HIS A 125 -16.93 3.45 5.40
C HIS A 125 -17.41 2.30 6.30
N ARG A 126 -18.63 2.40 6.84
CA ARG A 126 -19.25 1.32 7.64
C ARG A 126 -19.99 0.29 6.78
N ARG A 127 -20.51 0.68 5.61
CA ARG A 127 -21.09 -0.28 4.63
C ARG A 127 -19.99 -1.19 4.11
N ARG A 128 -20.25 -2.49 4.18
CA ARG A 128 -19.38 -3.55 3.68
C ARG A 128 -19.89 -4.08 2.35
N THR A 129 -18.97 -4.48 1.47
CA THR A 129 -19.23 -5.37 0.34
C THR A 129 -18.59 -6.70 0.69
N ALA A 130 -19.36 -7.79 0.68
CA ALA A 130 -18.83 -9.11 1.03
C ALA A 130 -17.82 -9.54 -0.05
N ALA A 131 -16.63 -9.97 0.39
CA ALA A 131 -15.61 -10.49 -0.51
C ALA A 131 -15.56 -12.02 -0.56
N GLY A 132 -16.24 -12.69 0.40
CA GLY A 132 -16.19 -14.14 0.58
C GLY A 132 -15.04 -14.56 1.51
N HIS A 133 -15.06 -15.82 1.94
CA HIS A 133 -13.98 -16.45 2.73
C HIS A 133 -13.58 -15.68 4.01
N GLY A 134 -14.54 -15.01 4.67
CA GLY A 134 -14.29 -14.20 5.87
C GLY A 134 -13.84 -12.75 5.59
N PHE A 135 -13.70 -12.35 4.34
CA PHE A 135 -13.27 -11.01 3.95
C PHE A 135 -14.43 -10.11 3.53
N SER A 136 -14.23 -8.80 3.70
CA SER A 136 -15.13 -7.77 3.23
C SER A 136 -14.37 -6.52 2.78
N ALA A 137 -14.81 -5.90 1.69
CA ALA A 137 -14.27 -4.64 1.20
C ALA A 137 -15.03 -3.45 1.81
N PHE A 138 -14.29 -2.42 2.24
CA PHE A 138 -14.83 -1.17 2.76
C PHE A 138 -14.18 0.01 2.06
N ARG A 139 -14.97 1.02 1.67
CA ARG A 139 -14.44 2.23 1.02
C ARG A 139 -13.44 2.93 1.94
N LEU A 140 -12.25 3.26 1.43
CA LEU A 140 -11.18 3.91 2.19
C LEU A 140 -11.26 5.44 2.02
N TYR A 141 -11.28 6.19 3.13
CA TYR A 141 -11.38 7.66 3.14
C TYR A 141 -10.13 8.37 3.68
N LYS A 142 -9.19 7.62 4.27
CA LYS A 142 -7.94 8.16 4.79
C LYS A 142 -6.80 7.23 4.37
N ASN A 143 -5.64 7.82 4.10
CA ASN A 143 -4.45 7.05 3.73
C ASN A 143 -4.18 5.93 4.76
N HIS A 144 -3.82 4.76 4.25
CA HIS A 144 -3.33 3.63 5.02
C HIS A 144 -1.96 3.25 4.44
N PRO A 145 -0.86 3.47 5.19
CA PRO A 145 0.51 3.29 4.69
C PRO A 145 0.82 1.88 4.18
N GLY A 146 1.93 1.77 3.46
CA GLY A 146 2.46 0.54 2.87
C GLY A 146 1.88 0.22 1.49
N THR A 147 2.64 -0.54 0.71
CA THR A 147 2.32 -0.97 -0.67
C THR A 147 2.66 -2.42 -0.92
N GLY A 148 2.89 -3.19 0.14
CA GLY A 148 3.22 -4.61 0.11
C GLY A 148 2.18 -5.48 -0.58
N GLY A 149 0.91 -5.09 -0.63
CA GLY A 149 -0.11 -5.83 -1.39
C GLY A 149 -1.35 -5.02 -1.76
N TYR A 150 -1.71 -5.00 -3.05
CA TYR A 150 -2.95 -4.42 -3.54
C TYR A 150 -3.41 -4.96 -4.90
N ILE A 151 -4.70 -4.82 -5.17
CA ILE A 151 -5.30 -5.01 -6.49
C ILE A 151 -5.51 -3.65 -7.13
N ILE A 152 -5.28 -3.55 -8.43
CA ILE A 152 -5.49 -2.34 -9.23
C ILE A 152 -6.23 -2.67 -10.53
N SER A 153 -7.17 -1.80 -10.90
CA SER A 153 -7.85 -1.89 -12.19
C SER A 153 -6.90 -1.53 -13.32
N ARG A 154 -7.11 -2.10 -14.50
CA ARG A 154 -6.33 -1.76 -15.69
C ARG A 154 -6.34 -0.26 -16.00
N GLN A 155 -7.49 0.40 -15.80
CA GLN A 155 -7.62 1.84 -16.02
C GLN A 155 -6.81 2.63 -14.99
N ALA A 156 -6.90 2.26 -13.70
CA ALA A 156 -6.14 2.92 -12.66
C ALA A 156 -4.62 2.75 -12.85
N ALA A 157 -4.16 1.61 -13.37
CA ALA A 157 -2.77 1.40 -13.74
C ALA A 157 -2.31 2.38 -14.84
N ARG A 158 -3.14 2.62 -15.86
CA ARG A 158 -2.89 3.61 -16.92
C ARG A 158 -2.85 5.04 -16.37
N ASP A 159 -3.85 5.41 -15.56
CA ASP A 159 -3.94 6.73 -14.95
C ASP A 159 -2.73 7.02 -14.05
N LEU A 160 -2.25 6.02 -13.30
CA LEU A 160 -1.05 6.14 -12.47
C LEU A 160 0.23 6.27 -13.29
N LEU A 161 0.37 5.54 -14.39
CA LEU A 161 1.51 5.67 -15.29
C LEU A 161 1.63 7.08 -15.87
N GLU A 162 0.51 7.63 -16.34
CA GLU A 162 0.45 8.99 -16.88
C GLU A 162 0.79 10.02 -15.81
N ALA A 163 0.14 9.94 -14.64
CA ALA A 163 0.34 10.90 -13.57
C ALA A 163 1.75 10.89 -12.95
N THR A 164 2.50 9.79 -13.14
CA THR A 164 3.88 9.67 -12.64
C THR A 164 4.93 9.70 -13.75
N GLU A 165 4.58 10.11 -14.97
CA GLU A 165 5.56 10.25 -16.06
C GLU A 165 6.67 11.25 -15.72
N LYS A 166 6.32 12.34 -15.03
CA LYS A 166 7.24 13.47 -14.75
C LYS A 166 7.38 13.81 -13.27
N ILE A 167 6.73 13.06 -12.38
CA ILE A 167 6.63 13.37 -10.96
C ILE A 167 7.04 12.15 -10.12
N ASN A 168 8.01 12.36 -9.23
CA ASN A 168 8.38 11.40 -8.21
C ASN A 168 7.74 11.72 -6.85
N ILE A 169 7.17 10.69 -6.23
CA ILE A 169 6.51 10.63 -4.93
C ILE A 169 6.75 9.22 -4.34
N THR A 170 6.65 9.02 -3.03
CA THR A 170 6.59 7.68 -2.44
C THR A 170 5.42 6.86 -3.03
N ALA A 171 5.63 5.56 -3.26
CA ALA A 171 4.57 4.69 -3.78
C ALA A 171 3.32 4.70 -2.87
N ASP A 172 3.52 4.61 -1.55
CA ASP A 172 2.44 4.62 -0.56
C ASP A 172 1.54 5.85 -0.64
N ASP A 173 2.14 7.05 -0.64
CA ASP A 173 1.36 8.29 -0.62
C ASP A 173 0.68 8.51 -1.96
N LEU A 174 1.25 8.05 -3.07
CA LEU A 174 0.62 8.14 -4.38
C LEU A 174 -0.58 7.20 -4.54
N ILE A 175 -0.41 5.93 -4.14
CA ILE A 175 -1.39 4.87 -4.41
C ILE A 175 -2.56 4.98 -3.43
N PHE A 176 -2.28 5.29 -2.14
CA PHE A 176 -3.28 5.23 -1.07
C PHE A 176 -3.70 6.57 -0.49
N THR A 177 -3.33 7.70 -1.10
CA THR A 177 -3.90 9.00 -0.76
C THR A 177 -5.07 9.33 -1.69
N PRO A 178 -6.34 9.33 -1.20
CA PRO A 178 -7.50 9.66 -2.03
C PRO A 178 -7.49 11.11 -2.58
N ALA A 179 -6.68 11.98 -1.98
CA ALA A 179 -6.51 13.38 -2.39
C ALA A 179 -5.47 13.59 -3.51
N PHE A 180 -4.80 12.52 -3.97
CA PHE A 180 -3.95 12.61 -5.15
C PHE A 180 -4.81 12.77 -6.40
N ALA A 181 -4.80 13.98 -6.95
CA ALA A 181 -5.49 14.31 -8.20
C ALA A 181 -4.78 13.64 -9.38
N THR A 182 -5.07 12.35 -9.60
CA THR A 182 -5.11 11.83 -10.97
C THR A 182 -6.33 12.41 -11.68
N SER A 183 -6.38 12.35 -13.01
CA SER A 183 -7.52 12.86 -13.80
C SER A 183 -8.89 12.32 -13.34
N SER A 184 -8.91 11.24 -12.56
CA SER A 184 -10.05 10.67 -11.84
C SER A 184 -9.77 10.64 -10.33
N SER A 185 -10.77 10.97 -9.49
CA SER A 185 -10.69 10.71 -8.05
C SER A 185 -10.75 9.19 -7.83
N LYS A 186 -9.69 8.59 -7.27
CA LYS A 186 -9.59 7.12 -7.21
C LYS A 186 -10.58 6.52 -6.21
N THR A 187 -11.20 5.43 -6.63
CA THR A 187 -12.05 4.62 -5.78
C THR A 187 -11.29 3.49 -5.11
N ILE A 188 -10.68 3.84 -3.98
CA ILE A 188 -9.93 2.92 -3.12
C ILE A 188 -10.86 2.23 -2.10
N TYR A 189 -10.70 0.92 -1.99
CA TYR A 189 -11.26 0.07 -0.95
C TYR A 189 -10.14 -0.56 -0.10
N GLN A 190 -10.46 -0.91 1.14
CA GLN A 190 -9.62 -1.70 2.04
C GLN A 190 -10.30 -3.05 2.27
N LEU A 191 -9.56 -4.14 2.07
CA LEU A 191 -10.00 -5.47 2.49
C LEU A 191 -9.85 -5.61 4.01
N VAL A 192 -10.88 -6.14 4.68
CA VAL A 192 -10.91 -6.39 6.11
C VAL A 192 -11.45 -7.80 6.38
N PRO A 193 -10.71 -8.67 7.09
CA PRO A 193 -9.29 -8.53 7.47
C PRO A 193 -8.38 -8.27 6.26
N ALA A 194 -7.15 -7.82 6.50
CA ALA A 194 -6.14 -7.72 5.45
C ALA A 194 -5.80 -9.13 4.92
N LEU A 195 -5.59 -9.24 3.62
CA LEU A 195 -5.16 -10.46 2.95
C LEU A 195 -3.69 -10.79 3.24
N CYS A 196 -2.87 -9.77 3.47
CA CYS A 196 -1.44 -9.90 3.68
C CYS A 196 -0.90 -8.84 4.66
N VAL A 197 0.33 -9.06 5.10
CA VAL A 197 1.11 -8.17 5.96
C VAL A 197 2.57 -8.34 5.64
N GLN A 198 3.39 -7.30 5.79
CA GLN A 198 4.84 -7.43 5.66
C GLN A 198 5.43 -8.22 6.84
N ASP A 199 6.42 -9.08 6.58
CA ASP A 199 7.04 -10.00 7.55
C ASP A 199 7.61 -9.26 8.76
N GLN A 200 8.12 -8.03 8.58
CA GLN A 200 8.58 -7.16 9.68
C GLN A 200 7.56 -6.93 10.82
N PHE A 201 6.26 -7.16 10.59
CA PHE A 201 5.24 -6.99 11.64
C PHE A 201 4.84 -8.27 12.37
N VAL A 202 5.27 -9.44 11.87
CA VAL A 202 4.83 -10.74 12.39
C VAL A 202 6.01 -11.69 12.60
N GLY A 203 6.82 -11.88 11.56
CA GLY A 203 7.97 -12.79 11.59
C GLY A 203 9.27 -12.13 12.03
N ASP A 204 9.44 -10.83 11.72
CA ASP A 204 10.67 -10.06 11.95
C ASP A 204 11.94 -10.70 11.39
N ARG A 205 11.79 -11.49 10.30
CA ARG A 205 12.89 -12.17 9.59
C ARG A 205 13.37 -11.32 8.41
N LEU A 206 12.47 -10.58 7.79
CA LEU A 206 12.73 -9.70 6.65
C LEU A 206 12.48 -8.25 7.04
N PRO A 207 13.51 -7.51 7.49
CA PRO A 207 13.35 -6.09 7.82
C PRO A 207 13.08 -5.27 6.56
N SER A 208 12.35 -4.16 6.72
CA SER A 208 12.13 -3.22 5.61
C SER A 208 13.45 -2.63 5.12
N LEU A 209 13.77 -2.87 3.86
CA LEU A 209 14.96 -2.30 3.20
C LEU A 209 14.87 -0.76 3.14
N LEU A 210 13.67 -0.22 2.89
CA LEU A 210 13.42 1.23 2.88
C LEU A 210 13.44 1.84 4.28
N GLY A 211 12.93 1.11 5.28
CA GLY A 211 12.89 1.56 6.67
C GLY A 211 14.29 1.83 7.22
N GLN A 212 15.22 0.89 7.01
CA GLN A 212 16.60 1.02 7.46
C GLN A 212 17.30 2.26 6.88
N GLU A 213 17.10 2.55 5.59
CA GLU A 213 17.69 3.74 4.96
C GLU A 213 17.09 5.05 5.49
N ARG A 214 15.76 5.08 5.72
CA ARG A 214 15.08 6.24 6.32
C ARG A 214 15.58 6.53 7.73
N ASP A 215 15.79 5.49 8.53
CA ASP A 215 16.28 5.66 9.91
C ASP A 215 17.74 6.15 9.93
N ALA A 216 18.58 5.65 9.01
CA ALA A 216 19.96 6.12 8.85
C ALA A 216 20.01 7.61 8.43
N GLU A 217 19.18 8.02 7.47
CA GLU A 217 19.09 9.42 7.03
C GLU A 217 18.50 10.33 8.13
N GLY A 218 17.48 9.86 8.84
CA GLY A 218 16.87 10.59 9.96
C GLY A 218 17.86 10.80 11.12
N THR A 219 18.72 9.83 11.39
CA THR A 219 19.79 9.92 12.39
C THR A 219 20.86 10.94 11.96
N ALA A 220 21.25 10.93 10.67
CA ALA A 220 22.20 11.88 10.11
C ALA A 220 21.70 13.33 10.12
N ASN A 221 20.39 13.55 9.92
CA ASN A 221 19.80 14.89 9.83
C ASN A 221 19.44 15.54 11.17
N GLY A 222 19.70 14.87 12.31
CA GLY A 222 19.51 15.45 13.64
C GLY A 222 18.04 15.51 14.07
N LEU A 223 17.74 14.93 15.23
CA LEU A 223 16.42 14.91 15.84
C LEU A 223 15.87 16.33 16.03
N VAL A 224 14.83 16.69 15.27
CA VAL A 224 14.01 17.87 15.57
C VAL A 224 13.37 17.67 16.94
N ALA A 225 13.87 18.40 17.94
CA ALA A 225 13.30 18.41 19.28
C ALA A 225 11.80 18.74 19.20
N LYS A 226 10.93 17.81 19.62
CA LYS A 226 9.49 18.04 19.70
C LYS A 226 9.22 19.17 20.71
N ARG A 227 9.01 20.39 20.21
CA ARG A 227 8.59 21.54 21.00
C ARG A 227 7.28 21.21 21.74
N ARG A 228 7.27 21.34 23.07
CA ARG A 228 6.06 21.15 23.89
C ARG A 228 5.00 22.17 23.45
N LYS A 229 3.85 21.68 22.98
CA LYS A 229 2.75 22.52 22.49
C LYS A 229 1.96 23.15 23.66
N PRO A 230 1.64 24.45 23.59
CA PRO A 230 0.88 25.15 24.62
C PRO A 230 -0.54 24.56 24.82
N VAL A 231 -1.10 24.73 26.02
CA VAL A 231 -2.35 24.10 26.46
C VAL A 231 -3.55 24.48 25.57
N ALA A 232 -3.64 25.74 25.13
CA ALA A 232 -4.70 26.21 24.24
C ALA A 232 -4.71 25.47 22.88
N GLU A 233 -3.52 25.17 22.33
CA GLU A 233 -3.38 24.39 21.10
C GLU A 233 -3.81 22.93 21.29
N ARG A 234 -3.74 22.41 22.53
CA ARG A 234 -4.28 21.08 22.86
C ARG A 234 -5.81 21.10 22.89
N ILE A 235 -6.41 22.08 23.56
CA ILE A 235 -7.87 22.22 23.68
C ILE A 235 -8.52 22.40 22.30
N MET A 236 -8.01 23.30 21.45
CA MET A 236 -8.52 23.46 20.08
C MET A 236 -8.44 22.16 19.26
N LYS A 237 -7.36 21.38 19.43
CA LYS A 237 -7.21 20.09 18.75
C LYS A 237 -8.16 19.02 19.24
N GLU A 238 -8.50 19.02 20.53
CA GLU A 238 -9.51 18.12 21.08
C GLU A 238 -10.91 18.50 20.56
N SER A 239 -11.29 19.78 20.60
CA SER A 239 -12.58 20.23 20.04
C SER A 239 -12.71 19.92 18.55
N GLY A 240 -11.65 20.16 17.78
CA GLY A 240 -11.59 19.80 16.37
C GLY A 240 -11.56 18.29 16.11
N ARG A 241 -11.19 17.45 17.10
CA ARG A 241 -11.31 15.99 17.01
C ARG A 241 -12.75 15.55 17.21
N THR A 242 -13.44 16.08 18.21
CA THR A 242 -14.85 15.75 18.48
C THR A 242 -15.73 16.14 17.29
N ALA A 243 -15.53 17.34 16.72
CA ALA A 243 -16.25 17.74 15.51
C ALA A 243 -16.02 16.79 14.33
N ARG A 244 -14.77 16.36 14.10
CA ARG A 244 -14.45 15.36 13.07
C ARG A 244 -15.11 14.01 13.33
N TRP A 245 -15.15 13.55 14.57
CA TRP A 245 -15.86 12.33 14.95
C TRP A 245 -17.35 12.39 14.65
N ILE A 246 -18.00 13.53 14.95
CA ILE A 246 -19.41 13.75 14.62
C ILE A 246 -19.61 13.73 13.10
N VAL A 247 -18.76 14.43 12.35
CA VAL A 247 -18.81 14.42 10.87
C VAL A 247 -18.62 13.01 10.32
N ASP A 248 -17.66 12.25 10.84
CA ASP A 248 -17.41 10.87 10.41
C ASP A 248 -18.59 9.96 10.74
N PHE A 249 -19.21 10.12 11.91
CA PHE A 249 -20.42 9.39 12.28
C PHE A 249 -21.59 9.71 11.34
N CYS A 250 -21.86 11.00 11.10
CA CYS A 250 -22.90 11.45 10.17
C CYS A 250 -22.64 10.99 8.73
N ARG A 251 -21.37 10.84 8.33
CA ARG A 251 -20.97 10.31 7.01
C ARG A 251 -20.84 8.79 6.97
N TYR A 252 -21.29 8.09 8.03
CA TYR A 252 -21.27 6.63 8.15
C TYR A 252 -19.86 6.02 8.00
N ARG A 253 -18.86 6.67 8.60
CA ARG A 253 -17.45 6.28 8.59
C ARG A 253 -17.02 5.79 9.98
N ARG A 254 -15.97 4.98 10.04
CA ARG A 254 -15.36 4.53 11.28
C ARG A 254 -13.85 4.44 11.17
N HIS A 255 -13.17 4.78 12.26
CA HIS A 255 -11.75 4.52 12.39
C HIS A 255 -11.53 3.06 12.74
N ILE A 256 -10.56 2.41 12.10
CA ILE A 256 -10.16 1.04 12.41
C ILE A 256 -8.64 0.91 12.37
N VAL A 257 -8.11 -0.08 13.08
CA VAL A 257 -6.84 -0.74 12.73
C VAL A 257 -7.24 -1.99 11.96
N VAL A 258 -6.74 -2.15 10.74
CA VAL A 258 -7.12 -3.29 9.91
C VAL A 258 -6.47 -4.55 10.50
N PRO A 259 -7.26 -5.56 10.93
CA PRO A 259 -6.72 -6.79 11.47
C PRO A 259 -6.12 -7.64 10.35
N PHE A 260 -5.23 -8.56 10.70
CA PHE A 260 -4.70 -9.61 9.84
C PHE A 260 -4.85 -10.94 10.57
N ASP A 261 -5.33 -11.98 9.88
CA ASP A 261 -5.42 -13.33 10.40
C ASP A 261 -4.64 -14.29 9.50
N SER A 262 -3.60 -14.90 10.06
CA SER A 262 -2.76 -15.88 9.37
C SER A 262 -3.36 -17.29 9.36
N THR A 263 -4.26 -17.60 10.31
CA THR A 263 -4.72 -18.97 10.56
C THR A 263 -5.98 -19.36 9.79
N GLY A 264 -6.67 -18.39 9.18
CA GLY A 264 -7.86 -18.65 8.37
C GLY A 264 -9.01 -19.25 9.18
N ALA A 265 -9.08 -18.96 10.47
CA ALA A 265 -10.11 -19.49 11.35
C ALA A 265 -11.48 -18.96 10.90
N THR A 266 -12.30 -19.86 10.39
CA THR A 266 -13.73 -19.65 10.19
C THR A 266 -14.40 -19.66 11.56
N ASP A 267 -14.87 -18.49 12.03
CA ASP A 267 -15.96 -18.44 13.01
C ASP A 267 -17.24 -19.04 12.40
#